data_AF-A0A7S3H0Y2-F1
#
_entry.id   AF-A0A7S3H0Y2-F1
#
_cell.length_a   1.000
_cell.length_b   1.000
_cell.length_c   1.000
_cell.angle_alpha   90.00
_cell.angle_beta   90.00
_cell.angle_gamma   90.00
#
_symmetry.space_group_name_H-M   'P 1'
#
loop_
_entity.id
_entity.type
_entity.pdbx_description
1 polymer ?
#
loop_
_entity_poly.entity_id
_entity_poly.type
_entity_poly.pdbx_seq_one_letter_code
_entity_poly.pdbx_strand_id
1 'polypeptide(L)'
;AGSVDMLDAAIAQAEQAGIQVGEAALEQAQAERTRLAEDFRRQQARSVALAAIRVARQGMDISSLLQAIRDAAQVGANPDLIRRDALGMRDCGRDQRHAMAVCILKFATQGSSSEVLDLAIQWARAESVADAELTLACQRRAALEQEALQKRHLGSAASDLAAAWKETDPQVLAAAIDNARAAGVSAEMLRLAERRFH
;
A
#
# COMPACT_ATOMS: atom_id res chain seq x y z
N ALA A 1 0.13 -19.09 -18.19
CA ALA A 1 -0.09 -20.52 -18.44
C ALA A 1 1.00 -21.03 -19.39
N GLY A 2 0.90 -20.77 -20.70
CA GLY A 2 1.76 -21.42 -21.71
C GLY A 2 3.28 -21.52 -21.44
N SER A 3 3.98 -20.47 -21.00
CA SER A 3 5.45 -20.53 -20.86
C SER A 3 5.95 -21.33 -19.65
N VAL A 4 5.20 -21.34 -18.54
CA VAL A 4 5.58 -22.10 -17.33
C VAL A 4 5.24 -23.57 -17.53
N ASP A 5 4.07 -23.85 -18.10
CA ASP A 5 3.62 -25.21 -18.42
C ASP A 5 4.52 -25.89 -19.47
N MET A 6 5.05 -25.12 -20.44
CA MET A 6 6.02 -25.63 -21.42
C MET A 6 7.39 -25.94 -20.82
N LEU A 7 7.87 -25.15 -19.85
CA LEU A 7 9.11 -25.43 -19.13
C LEU A 7 8.97 -26.66 -18.22
N ASP A 8 7.83 -26.78 -17.54
CA ASP A 8 7.51 -27.94 -16.70
C ASP A 8 7.48 -29.23 -17.53
N ALA A 9 6.85 -29.17 -18.71
CA ALA A 9 6.83 -30.28 -19.66
C ALA A 9 8.24 -30.59 -20.20
N ALA A 10 9.05 -29.58 -20.54
CA ALA A 10 10.39 -29.77 -21.08
C ALA A 10 11.36 -30.40 -20.06
N ILE A 11 11.30 -29.97 -18.79
CA ILE A 11 12.12 -30.56 -17.70
C ILE A 11 11.70 -32.01 -17.48
N ALA A 12 10.40 -32.29 -17.34
CA ALA A 12 9.89 -33.65 -17.14
C ALA A 12 10.24 -34.59 -18.32
N GLN A 13 10.23 -34.07 -19.54
CA GLN A 13 10.54 -34.84 -20.76
C GLN A 13 12.04 -35.09 -20.91
N ALA A 14 12.91 -34.17 -20.48
CA ALA A 14 14.36 -34.37 -20.42
C ALA A 14 14.77 -35.42 -19.37
N GLU A 15 14.12 -35.41 -18.20
CA GLU A 15 14.29 -36.43 -17.16
C GLU A 15 13.82 -37.82 -17.64
N GLN A 16 12.67 -37.91 -18.31
CA GLN A 16 12.16 -39.16 -18.89
C GLN A 16 13.02 -39.69 -20.04
N ALA A 17 13.65 -38.81 -20.82
CA ALA A 17 14.53 -39.19 -21.93
C ALA A 17 15.94 -39.63 -21.49
N GLY A 18 16.25 -39.59 -20.18
CA GLY A 18 17.57 -39.95 -19.66
C GLY A 18 18.69 -39.04 -20.14
N ILE A 19 18.35 -37.83 -20.59
CA ILE A 19 19.32 -36.83 -21.03
C ILE A 19 20.02 -36.33 -19.76
N GLN A 20 21.34 -36.51 -19.67
CA GLN A 20 22.14 -35.91 -18.61
C GLN A 20 22.15 -34.39 -18.78
N VAL A 21 21.10 -33.73 -18.30
CA VAL A 21 21.09 -32.30 -18.08
C VAL A 21 22.08 -32.06 -16.94
N GLY A 22 23.21 -31.41 -17.23
CA GLY A 22 24.19 -31.08 -16.19
C GLY A 22 23.50 -30.32 -15.05
N GLU A 23 23.87 -30.61 -13.80
CA GLU A 23 23.21 -30.04 -12.61
C GLU A 23 23.02 -28.52 -12.71
N ALA A 24 24.02 -27.80 -13.22
CA ALA A 24 23.94 -26.35 -13.45
C ALA A 24 22.83 -25.91 -14.43
N ALA A 25 22.56 -26.69 -15.48
CA ALA A 25 21.50 -26.39 -16.44
C ALA A 25 20.11 -26.68 -15.86
N LEU A 26 20.01 -27.70 -15.00
CA LEU A 26 18.77 -28.05 -14.31
C LEU A 26 18.44 -27.01 -13.23
N GLU A 27 19.44 -26.56 -12.47
CA GLU A 27 19.33 -25.44 -11.52
C GLU A 27 18.90 -24.14 -12.22
N GLN A 28 19.51 -23.84 -13.37
CA GLN A 28 19.14 -22.66 -14.16
C GLN A 28 17.69 -22.72 -14.66
N ALA A 29 17.24 -23.88 -15.15
CA ALA A 29 15.87 -24.08 -15.59
C ALA A 29 14.86 -23.98 -14.44
N GLN A 30 15.20 -24.49 -13.26
CA GLN A 30 14.37 -24.37 -12.05
C GLN A 30 14.30 -22.91 -11.54
N ALA A 31 15.41 -22.18 -11.60
CA ALA A 31 15.44 -20.76 -11.26
C ALA A 31 14.60 -19.93 -12.24
N GLU A 32 14.71 -20.21 -13.54
CA GLU A 32 13.92 -19.54 -14.58
C GLU A 32 12.43 -19.84 -14.46
N ARG A 33 12.07 -21.10 -14.18
CA ARG A 33 10.69 -21.50 -13.88
C ARG A 33 10.13 -20.73 -12.67
N THR A 34 10.89 -20.67 -11.57
CA THR A 34 10.47 -19.95 -10.35
C THR A 34 10.22 -18.48 -10.64
N ARG A 35 11.15 -17.85 -11.36
CA ARG A 35 11.02 -16.46 -11.80
C ARG A 35 9.79 -16.24 -12.67
N LEU A 36 9.56 -17.06 -13.68
CA LEU A 36 8.40 -16.95 -14.57
C LEU A 36 7.07 -17.18 -13.83
N ALA A 37 7.05 -18.10 -12.87
CA ALA A 37 5.88 -18.35 -12.02
C ALA A 37 5.59 -17.15 -11.09
N GLU A 38 6.62 -16.49 -10.57
CA GLU A 38 6.48 -15.23 -9.81
C GLU A 38 5.96 -14.10 -10.69
N ASP A 39 6.53 -13.91 -11.87
CA ASP A 39 6.10 -12.88 -12.81
C ASP A 39 4.65 -13.10 -13.25
N PHE A 40 4.26 -14.35 -13.51
CA PHE A 40 2.87 -14.69 -13.82
C PHE A 40 1.92 -14.39 -12.65
N ARG A 41 2.29 -14.77 -11.42
CA ARG A 41 1.50 -14.45 -10.21
C ARG A 41 1.34 -12.94 -10.04
N ARG A 42 2.40 -12.15 -10.22
CA ARG A 42 2.36 -10.68 -10.15
C ARG A 42 1.46 -10.11 -11.25
N GLN A 43 1.56 -10.62 -12.46
CA GLN A 43 0.72 -10.18 -13.58
C GLN A 43 -0.76 -10.50 -13.33
N GLN A 44 -1.05 -11.69 -12.80
CA GLN A 44 -2.40 -12.08 -12.43
C GLN A 44 -2.97 -11.20 -11.31
N ALA A 45 -2.19 -10.94 -10.25
CA ALA A 45 -2.60 -10.05 -9.16
C ALA A 45 -2.95 -8.65 -9.66
N ARG A 46 -2.13 -8.08 -10.56
CA ARG A 46 -2.41 -6.78 -11.20
C ARG A 46 -3.69 -6.82 -12.03
N SER A 47 -3.89 -7.87 -12.81
CA SER A 47 -5.11 -8.04 -13.63
C SER A 47 -6.38 -8.11 -12.77
N VAL A 48 -6.33 -8.89 -11.69
CA VAL A 48 -7.44 -9.03 -10.72
C VAL A 48 -7.73 -7.70 -10.04
N ALA A 49 -6.71 -6.97 -9.60
CA ALA A 49 -6.90 -5.66 -8.96
C ALA A 49 -7.54 -4.64 -9.91
N LEU A 50 -7.12 -4.59 -11.18
CA LEU A 50 -7.74 -3.72 -12.18
C LEU A 50 -9.19 -4.13 -12.48
N ALA A 51 -9.50 -5.43 -12.50
CA ALA A 51 -10.86 -5.91 -12.67
C ALA A 51 -11.75 -5.50 -11.48
N ALA A 52 -11.25 -5.59 -10.25
CA ALA A 52 -11.95 -5.18 -9.03
C ALA A 52 -12.34 -3.69 -9.08
N ILE A 53 -11.44 -2.81 -9.55
CA ILE A 53 -11.76 -1.39 -9.77
C ILE A 53 -12.96 -1.21 -10.69
N ARG A 54 -13.00 -1.94 -11.82
CA ARG A 54 -14.10 -1.82 -12.79
C ARG A 54 -15.41 -2.30 -12.20
N VAL A 55 -15.40 -3.42 -11.47
CA VAL A 55 -16.59 -3.98 -10.80
C VAL A 55 -17.12 -3.00 -9.74
N ALA A 56 -16.25 -2.48 -8.86
CA ALA A 56 -16.66 -1.54 -7.83
C ALA A 56 -17.22 -0.25 -8.43
N ARG A 57 -16.58 0.28 -9.49
CA ARG A 57 -17.09 1.44 -10.24
C ARG A 57 -18.47 1.18 -10.85
N GLN A 58 -18.66 0.04 -11.51
CA GLN A 58 -19.95 -0.33 -12.13
C GLN A 58 -21.06 -0.47 -11.09
N GLY A 59 -20.74 -1.02 -9.92
CA GLY A 59 -21.66 -1.10 -8.78
C GLY A 59 -21.87 0.23 -8.04
N MET A 60 -21.15 1.30 -8.42
CA MET A 60 -21.13 2.59 -7.72
C MET A 60 -20.79 2.46 -6.22
N ASP A 61 -20.07 1.40 -5.84
CA ASP A 61 -19.57 1.20 -4.49
C ASP A 61 -18.25 1.94 -4.33
N ILE A 62 -18.33 3.18 -3.86
CA ILE A 62 -17.16 4.05 -3.73
C ILE A 62 -16.19 3.55 -2.67
N SER A 63 -16.67 2.95 -1.58
CA SER A 63 -15.79 2.40 -0.55
C SER A 63 -14.96 1.24 -1.09
N SER A 64 -15.60 0.29 -1.78
CA SER A 64 -14.90 -0.81 -2.44
C SER A 64 -14.01 -0.32 -3.58
N LEU A 65 -14.38 0.75 -4.28
CA LEU A 65 -13.56 1.36 -5.32
C LEU A 65 -12.26 1.94 -4.75
N LEU A 66 -12.34 2.70 -3.65
CA LEU A 66 -11.15 3.25 -2.99
C LEU A 66 -10.22 2.15 -2.47
N GLN A 67 -10.78 1.07 -1.92
CA GLN A 67 -10.00 -0.09 -1.51
C GLN A 67 -9.33 -0.78 -2.71
N ALA A 68 -10.06 -1.01 -3.80
CA ALA A 68 -9.51 -1.62 -5.01
C ALA A 68 -8.41 -0.76 -5.67
N ILE A 69 -8.53 0.57 -5.63
CA ILE A 69 -7.48 1.50 -6.09
C ILE A 69 -6.21 1.33 -5.26
N ARG A 70 -6.36 1.25 -3.93
CA ARG A 70 -5.24 1.03 -3.01
C ARG A 70 -4.56 -0.31 -3.28
N ASP A 71 -5.33 -1.39 -3.38
CA ASP A 71 -4.80 -2.73 -3.61
C ASP A 71 -4.08 -2.81 -4.96
N ALA A 72 -4.63 -2.17 -6.00
CA ALA A 72 -4.00 -2.08 -7.32
C ALA A 72 -2.65 -1.34 -7.27
N ALA A 73 -2.57 -0.23 -6.52
CA ALA A 73 -1.31 0.49 -6.33
C ALA A 73 -0.28 -0.37 -5.58
N GLN A 74 -0.70 -1.10 -4.53
CA GLN A 74 0.18 -1.95 -3.73
C GLN A 74 0.76 -3.14 -4.52
N VAL A 75 0.00 -3.74 -5.44
CA VAL A 75 0.50 -4.81 -6.32
C VAL A 75 1.29 -4.27 -7.52
N GLY A 76 1.52 -2.95 -7.58
CA GLY A 76 2.27 -2.29 -8.64
C GLY A 76 1.57 -2.32 -9.99
N ALA A 77 0.24 -2.21 -10.01
CA ALA A 77 -0.48 -1.99 -11.26
C ALA A 77 -0.15 -0.60 -11.83
N ASN A 78 -0.22 -0.46 -13.16
CA ASN A 78 0.12 0.78 -13.83
C ASN A 78 -0.87 1.92 -13.42
N PRO A 79 -0.38 3.07 -12.92
CA PRO A 79 -1.22 4.19 -12.48
C PRO A 79 -2.20 4.71 -13.54
N ASP A 80 -1.81 4.72 -14.81
CA ASP A 80 -2.68 5.17 -15.90
C ASP A 80 -3.83 4.18 -16.11
N LEU A 81 -3.58 2.88 -15.95
CA LEU A 81 -4.63 1.86 -16.03
C LEU A 81 -5.60 1.95 -14.85
N ILE A 82 -5.07 2.18 -13.64
CA ILE A 82 -5.86 2.41 -12.42
C ILE A 82 -6.78 3.62 -12.65
N ARG A 83 -6.22 4.78 -13.04
CA ARG A 83 -6.99 6.00 -13.32
C ARG A 83 -8.05 5.75 -14.39
N ARG A 84 -7.64 5.13 -15.51
CA ARG A 84 -8.53 4.87 -16.65
C ARG A 84 -9.73 4.04 -16.23
N ASP A 85 -9.50 2.99 -15.46
CA ASP A 85 -10.54 2.06 -15.05
C ASP A 85 -11.41 2.64 -13.92
N ALA A 86 -10.83 3.42 -13.00
CA ALA A 86 -11.56 4.09 -11.91
C ALA A 86 -12.47 5.21 -12.41
N LEU A 87 -12.00 6.02 -13.36
CA LEU A 87 -12.79 7.11 -13.96
C LEU A 87 -13.71 6.65 -15.09
N GLY A 88 -13.60 5.39 -15.53
CA GLY A 88 -14.38 4.86 -16.64
C GLY A 88 -14.04 5.48 -18.00
N MET A 89 -12.76 5.79 -18.26
CA MET A 89 -12.37 6.58 -19.45
C MET A 89 -12.72 5.96 -20.80
N ARG A 90 -13.00 4.65 -20.85
CA ARG A 90 -13.38 3.92 -22.07
C ARG A 90 -14.89 3.95 -22.36
N ASP A 91 -15.70 4.04 -21.31
CA ASP A 91 -17.14 3.71 -21.38
C ASP A 91 -18.01 4.93 -21.03
N CYS A 92 -17.40 6.01 -20.56
CA CYS A 92 -18.10 7.16 -19.99
C CYS A 92 -17.71 8.48 -20.70
N GLY A 93 -18.71 9.33 -20.93
CA GLY A 93 -18.50 10.69 -21.44
C GLY A 93 -17.76 11.58 -20.44
N ARG A 94 -17.24 12.72 -20.91
CA ARG A 94 -16.43 13.66 -20.11
C ARG A 94 -17.09 14.03 -18.77
N ASP A 95 -18.39 14.33 -18.79
CA ASP A 95 -19.13 14.76 -17.61
C ASP A 95 -19.21 13.67 -16.54
N GLN A 96 -19.36 12.41 -16.96
CA GLN A 96 -19.40 11.27 -16.06
C GLN A 96 -18.02 10.97 -15.46
N ARG A 97 -16.94 11.16 -16.23
CA ARG A 97 -15.56 11.07 -15.70
C ARG A 97 -15.29 12.15 -14.67
N HIS A 98 -15.69 13.38 -14.97
CA HIS A 98 -15.58 14.50 -14.04
C HIS A 98 -16.35 14.22 -12.75
N ALA A 99 -17.62 13.78 -12.85
CA ALA A 99 -18.43 13.42 -11.69
C ALA A 99 -17.78 12.30 -10.85
N MET A 100 -17.18 11.30 -11.51
CA MET A 100 -16.45 10.23 -10.82
C MET A 100 -15.19 10.76 -10.12
N ALA A 101 -14.42 11.65 -10.75
CA ALA A 101 -13.26 12.28 -10.13
C ALA A 101 -13.65 13.10 -8.88
N VAL A 102 -14.73 13.88 -8.96
CA VAL A 102 -15.30 14.61 -7.81
C VAL A 102 -15.69 13.65 -6.70
N CYS A 103 -16.39 12.55 -7.06
CA CYS A 103 -16.84 11.56 -6.09
C CYS A 103 -15.67 10.89 -5.37
N ILE A 104 -14.71 10.37 -6.11
CA ILE A 104 -13.49 9.75 -5.56
C ILE A 104 -12.75 10.72 -4.64
N LEU A 105 -12.57 11.99 -5.05
CA LEU A 105 -11.91 13.01 -4.23
C LEU A 105 -12.64 13.23 -2.90
N LYS A 106 -13.97 13.39 -2.95
CA LYS A 106 -14.79 13.63 -1.76
C LYS A 106 -14.68 12.50 -0.75
N PHE A 107 -14.79 11.25 -1.20
CA PHE A 107 -14.68 10.09 -0.31
C PHE A 107 -13.25 9.84 0.16
N ALA A 108 -12.25 10.04 -0.70
CA ALA A 108 -10.85 9.92 -0.30
C ALA A 108 -10.48 10.96 0.77
N THR A 109 -11.06 12.17 0.70
CA THR A 109 -10.87 13.24 1.70
C THR A 109 -11.46 12.86 3.07
N GLN A 110 -12.46 12.00 3.12
CA GLN A 110 -13.03 11.50 4.38
C GLN A 110 -12.27 10.29 4.93
N GLY A 111 -11.47 9.63 4.07
CA GLY A 111 -10.69 8.47 4.43
C GLY A 111 -9.43 8.76 5.24
N SER A 112 -8.69 7.69 5.51
CA SER A 112 -7.41 7.71 6.23
C SER A 112 -6.21 7.32 5.36
N SER A 113 -6.43 6.98 4.08
CA SER A 113 -5.36 6.59 3.16
C SER A 113 -4.80 7.81 2.43
N SER A 114 -3.59 8.23 2.82
CA SER A 114 -2.87 9.32 2.15
C SER A 114 -2.57 9.01 0.68
N GLU A 115 -2.17 7.77 0.38
CA GLU A 115 -1.87 7.32 -0.99
C GLU A 115 -3.07 7.47 -1.94
N VAL A 116 -4.26 7.02 -1.50
CA VAL A 116 -5.48 7.13 -2.29
C VAL A 116 -5.90 8.60 -2.43
N LEU A 117 -5.74 9.40 -1.38
CA LEU A 117 -6.02 10.84 -1.43
C LEU A 117 -5.11 11.58 -2.40
N ASP A 118 -3.82 11.25 -2.44
CA ASP A 118 -2.87 11.84 -3.40
C ASP A 118 -3.23 11.52 -4.85
N LEU A 119 -3.59 10.26 -5.14
CA LEU A 119 -4.07 9.86 -6.46
C LEU A 119 -5.36 10.61 -6.83
N ALA A 120 -6.31 10.69 -5.90
CA ALA A 120 -7.57 11.38 -6.11
C ALA A 120 -7.37 12.88 -6.42
N ILE A 121 -6.46 13.56 -5.72
CA ILE A 121 -6.11 14.97 -5.98
C ILE A 121 -5.53 15.13 -7.39
N GLN A 122 -4.61 14.25 -7.80
CA GLN A 122 -4.02 14.31 -9.14
C GLN A 122 -5.06 14.12 -10.23
N TRP A 123 -5.97 13.16 -10.05
CA TRP A 123 -7.05 12.90 -11.02
C TRP A 123 -8.05 14.04 -11.07
N ALA A 124 -8.43 14.58 -9.91
CA ALA A 124 -9.33 15.73 -9.81
C ALA A 124 -8.77 16.97 -10.53
N ARG A 125 -7.47 17.25 -10.38
CA ARG A 125 -6.80 18.32 -11.15
C ARG A 125 -6.87 18.07 -12.66
N ALA A 126 -6.62 16.83 -13.08
CA ALA A 126 -6.62 16.47 -14.49
C ALA A 126 -8.02 16.48 -15.13
N GLU A 127 -9.09 16.32 -14.34
CA GLU A 127 -10.47 16.47 -14.78
C GLU A 127 -11.07 17.86 -14.46
N SER A 128 -10.24 18.83 -14.05
CA SER A 128 -10.65 20.22 -13.76
C SER A 128 -11.74 20.34 -12.69
N VAL A 129 -11.65 19.55 -11.62
CA VAL A 129 -12.47 19.71 -10.42
C VAL A 129 -12.20 21.08 -9.78
N ALA A 130 -13.24 21.68 -9.20
CA ALA A 130 -13.17 23.02 -8.62
C ALA A 130 -12.15 23.14 -7.48
N ASP A 131 -11.58 24.34 -7.35
CA ASP A 131 -10.47 24.63 -6.45
C ASP A 131 -10.83 24.49 -4.97
N ALA A 132 -12.11 24.68 -4.61
CA ALA A 132 -12.57 24.56 -3.23
C ALA A 132 -12.43 23.12 -2.72
N GLU A 133 -12.86 22.14 -3.52
CA GLU A 133 -12.73 20.71 -3.22
C GLU A 133 -11.26 20.27 -3.18
N LEU A 134 -10.46 20.77 -4.12
CA LEU A 134 -9.00 20.52 -4.12
C LEU A 134 -8.31 21.11 -2.88
N THR A 135 -8.74 22.29 -2.43
CA THR A 135 -8.20 22.92 -1.22
C THR A 135 -8.49 22.07 0.01
N LEU A 136 -9.74 21.60 0.18
CA LEU A 136 -10.13 20.73 1.29
C LEU A 136 -9.32 19.42 1.28
N ALA A 137 -9.16 18.81 0.11
CA ALA A 137 -8.38 17.58 -0.04
C ALA A 137 -6.90 17.80 0.32
N CYS A 138 -6.29 18.90 -0.14
CA CYS A 138 -4.92 19.27 0.21
C CYS A 138 -4.74 19.50 1.72
N GLN A 139 -5.70 20.18 2.37
CA GLN A 139 -5.69 20.39 3.82
C GLN A 139 -5.77 19.06 4.57
N ARG A 140 -6.66 18.16 4.16
CA ARG A 140 -6.75 16.83 4.76
C ARG A 140 -5.46 16.04 4.58
N ARG A 141 -4.84 16.10 3.40
CA ARG A 141 -3.56 15.43 3.15
C ARG A 141 -2.48 15.92 4.13
N ALA A 142 -2.36 17.23 4.31
CA ALA A 142 -1.43 17.80 5.27
C ALA A 142 -1.73 17.32 6.72
N ALA A 143 -3.01 17.22 7.09
CA ALA A 143 -3.41 16.68 8.39
C ALA A 143 -2.99 15.21 8.56
N LEU A 144 -3.21 14.37 7.54
CA LEU A 144 -2.78 12.96 7.57
C LEU A 144 -1.27 12.80 7.68
N GLU A 145 -0.50 13.68 7.03
CA GLU A 145 0.97 13.71 7.15
C GLU A 145 1.41 14.04 8.57
N GLN A 146 0.78 15.05 9.20
CA GLN A 146 1.05 15.39 10.61
C GLN A 146 0.65 14.26 11.56
N GLU A 147 -0.52 13.62 11.35
CA GLU A 147 -0.95 12.46 12.13
C GLU A 147 0.07 11.30 12.01
N ALA A 148 0.63 11.07 10.83
CA ALA A 148 1.64 10.03 10.60
C ALA A 148 2.97 10.36 11.30
N LEU A 149 3.42 11.61 11.25
CA LEU A 149 4.61 12.08 11.96
C LEU A 149 4.45 11.93 13.47
N GLN A 150 3.30 12.35 14.01
CA GLN A 150 2.99 12.21 15.43
C GLN A 150 2.97 10.75 15.88
N LYS A 151 2.35 9.85 15.08
CA LYS A 151 2.36 8.40 15.35
C LYS A 151 3.77 7.81 15.35
N ARG A 152 4.62 8.23 14.42
CA ARG A 152 6.03 7.79 14.39
C ARG A 152 6.79 8.27 15.62
N HIS A 153 6.61 9.53 16.00
CA HIS A 153 7.23 10.10 17.20
C HIS A 153 6.80 9.35 18.47
N LEU A 154 5.50 9.10 18.62
CA LEU A 154 4.96 8.31 19.73
C LEU A 154 5.50 6.87 19.73
N GLY A 155 5.59 6.23 18.56
CA GLY A 155 6.14 4.88 18.42
C GLY A 155 7.62 4.81 18.78
N SER A 156 8.42 5.80 18.35
CA SER A 156 9.84 5.91 18.72
C SER A 156 9.98 6.07 20.23
N ALA A 157 9.29 7.05 20.82
CA ALA A 157 9.39 7.30 22.25
C ALA A 157 8.92 6.11 23.10
N ALA A 158 7.90 5.37 22.66
CA ALA A 158 7.47 4.14 23.32
C ALA A 158 8.52 3.02 23.20
N SER A 159 9.18 2.89 22.05
CA SER A 159 10.27 1.94 21.84
C SER A 159 11.49 2.28 22.69
N ASP A 160 11.87 3.56 22.73
CA ASP A 160 12.99 4.07 23.53
C ASP A 160 12.73 3.84 25.02
N LEU A 161 11.50 4.09 25.48
CA LEU A 161 11.09 3.76 26.85
C LEU A 161 11.19 2.26 27.14
N ALA A 162 10.76 1.41 26.22
CA ALA A 162 10.84 -0.04 26.38
C ALA A 162 12.29 -0.57 26.37
N ALA A 163 13.19 0.08 25.62
CA ALA A 163 14.62 -0.23 25.61
C ALA A 163 15.27 0.21 26.93
N ALA A 164 15.07 1.47 27.32
CA ALA A 164 15.59 2.04 28.56
C ALA A 164 15.10 1.28 29.81
N TRP A 165 13.89 0.72 29.76
CA TRP A 165 13.39 -0.15 30.82
C TRP A 165 14.29 -1.36 31.06
N LYS A 166 14.85 -1.96 30.02
CA LYS A 166 15.69 -3.16 30.12
C LYS A 166 17.12 -2.84 30.55
N GLU A 167 17.53 -1.60 30.42
CA GLU A 167 18.84 -1.13 30.84
C GLU A 167 18.91 -0.94 32.35
N THR A 168 20.13 -0.97 32.88
CA THR A 168 20.40 -0.82 34.31
C THR A 168 20.68 0.64 34.68
N ASP A 169 20.93 1.52 33.69
CA ASP A 169 21.25 2.92 33.92
C ASP A 169 19.98 3.74 34.25
N PRO A 170 19.85 4.26 35.48
CA PRO A 170 18.69 5.05 35.87
C PRO A 170 18.57 6.35 35.06
N GLN A 171 19.68 6.97 34.65
CA GLN A 171 19.64 8.24 33.90
C GLN A 171 19.02 8.06 32.52
N VAL A 172 19.30 6.92 31.88
CA VAL A 172 18.70 6.56 30.58
C VAL A 172 17.20 6.34 30.73
N LEU A 173 16.76 5.67 31.80
CA LEU A 173 15.34 5.48 32.09
C LEU A 173 14.62 6.80 32.39
N ALA A 174 15.22 7.70 33.16
CA ALA A 174 14.65 9.02 33.45
C ALA A 174 14.47 9.86 32.17
N ALA A 175 15.51 9.95 31.34
CA ALA A 175 15.45 10.67 30.08
C ALA A 175 14.40 10.08 29.11
N ALA A 176 14.27 8.75 29.08
CA ALA A 176 13.26 8.08 28.27
C ALA A 176 11.82 8.33 28.76
N ILE A 177 11.60 8.41 30.08
CA ILE A 177 10.31 8.77 30.68
C ILE A 177 9.91 10.20 30.30
N ASP A 178 10.84 11.16 30.38
CA ASP A 178 10.57 12.55 30.02
C ASP A 178 10.25 12.69 28.52
N ASN A 179 11.00 12.02 27.66
CA ASN A 179 10.74 11.99 26.22
C ASN A 179 9.40 11.32 25.90
N ALA A 180 9.09 10.19 26.52
CA ALA A 180 7.80 9.50 26.36
C ALA A 180 6.62 10.35 26.83
N ARG A 181 6.80 11.13 27.90
CA ARG A 181 5.80 12.09 28.39
C ARG A 181 5.58 13.22 27.39
N ALA A 182 6.64 13.82 26.87
CA ALA A 182 6.57 14.87 25.85
C ALA A 182 5.92 14.37 24.54
N ALA A 183 6.15 13.10 24.19
CA ALA A 183 5.56 12.46 23.02
C ALA A 183 4.09 12.04 23.20
N GLY A 184 3.54 12.10 24.42
CA GLY A 184 2.16 11.72 24.72
C GLY A 184 1.94 10.19 24.85
N VAL A 185 2.95 9.44 25.27
CA VAL A 185 2.80 8.01 25.62
C VAL A 185 1.82 7.86 26.78
N SER A 186 1.07 6.74 26.80
CA SER A 186 0.00 6.53 27.78
C SER A 186 0.48 6.65 29.24
N ALA A 187 -0.37 7.24 30.08
CA ALA A 187 -0.07 7.43 31.50
C ALA A 187 0.17 6.10 32.25
N GLU A 188 -0.42 5.00 31.78
CA GLU A 188 -0.20 3.67 32.35
C GLU A 188 1.23 3.17 32.10
N MET A 189 1.74 3.31 30.88
CA MET A 189 3.14 2.96 30.56
C MET A 189 4.14 3.84 31.31
N LEU A 190 3.87 5.14 31.44
CA LEU A 190 4.71 6.06 32.21
C LEU A 190 4.75 5.68 33.70
N ARG A 191 3.59 5.36 34.31
CA ARG A 191 3.51 4.92 35.72
C ARG A 191 4.23 3.60 35.99
N LEU A 192 4.23 2.71 35.01
CA LEU A 192 5.04 1.50 35.11
C LEU A 192 6.52 1.91 35.17
N ALA A 193 6.97 2.81 34.29
CA ALA A 193 8.40 3.16 34.16
C ALA A 193 8.92 3.91 35.39
N GLU A 194 8.11 4.83 35.91
CA GLU A 194 8.36 5.53 37.17
C GLU A 194 8.50 4.55 38.36
N ARG A 195 7.68 3.50 38.40
CA ARG A 195 7.76 2.47 39.46
C ARG A 195 9.01 1.61 39.42
N ARG A 196 9.68 1.51 38.27
CA ARG A 196 10.96 0.80 38.14
C ARG A 196 12.15 1.71 38.47
N PHE A 197 12.00 3.01 38.21
CA PHE A 197 13.02 4.00 38.50
C PHE A 197 13.20 4.25 40.01
N HIS A 198 12.13 4.11 40.79
CA HIS A 198 12.11 4.19 42.25
C HIS A 198 12.34 2.83 42.93
#